data_AF-A0A9Q2PDY9-F1
#
_entry.id   AF-A0A9Q2PDY9-F1
#
_cell.length_a   1.000
_cell.length_b   1.000
_cell.length_c   1.000
_cell.angle_alpha   90.00
_cell.angle_beta   90.00
_cell.angle_gamma   90.00
#
_symmetry.space_group_name_H-M   'P 1'
#
loop_
_entity.id
_entity.type
_entity.pdbx_description
1 polymer ?
#
loop_
_entity_poly.entity_id
_entity_poly.type
_entity_poly.pdbx_seq_one_letter_code
_entity_poly.pdbx_strand_id
1 'polypeptide(L)' 'MGHDWIIDVLTDLKTFAVANDLDALAAKLDDTQLVAQAEIGSRGKGIDRGLLGTSAATGRRDRTIGVRRSS' A
#
# COMPACT_ATOMS: atom_id res chain seq x y z
N MET A 1 -7.00 15.61 -0.51
CA MET A 1 -6.04 15.92 0.56
C MET A 1 -5.64 14.60 1.18
N GLY A 2 -4.40 14.17 0.94
CA GLY A 2 -3.93 12.86 1.33
C GLY A 2 -3.62 12.76 2.82
N HIS A 3 -2.80 11.79 3.19
CA HIS A 3 -2.28 11.64 4.54
C HIS A 3 -1.03 12.51 4.79
N ASP A 4 -0.54 13.23 3.78
CA ASP A 4 0.75 13.92 3.81
C ASP A 4 0.82 15.06 4.86
N TRP A 5 -0.32 15.62 5.27
CA TRP A 5 -0.40 16.66 6.29
C TRP A 5 0.19 16.24 7.64
N ILE A 6 0.20 14.94 7.95
CA ILE A 6 0.76 14.44 9.21
C ILE A 6 2.29 14.57 9.24
N ILE A 7 2.96 14.56 8.07
CA ILE A 7 4.42 14.71 8.00
C ILE A 7 4.83 16.13 8.39
N ASP A 8 4.07 17.13 7.97
CA ASP A 8 4.28 18.52 8.35
C ASP A 8 4.10 18.69 9.87
N VAL A 9 3.03 18.12 10.44
CA VAL A 9 2.78 18.16 11.90
C VAL A 9 3.89 17.47 12.69
N LEU A 10 4.39 16.31 12.24
CA LEU A 10 5.50 15.63 12.91
C LEU A 10 6.79 16.44 12.84
N THR A 11 7.01 17.15 11.74
CA THR A 11 8.16 18.06 11.57
C THR A 11 8.07 19.25 12.54
N ASP A 12 6.89 19.83 12.70
CA ASP A 12 6.64 20.93 13.65
C ASP A 12 6.88 20.48 15.10
N LEU A 13 6.36 19.29 15.46
CA LEU A 13 6.57 18.72 16.79
C LEU A 13 8.04 18.41 17.07
N LYS A 14 8.78 17.93 16.07
CA LYS A 14 10.23 17.70 16.20
C LYS A 14 10.97 19.00 16.44
N THR A 15 10.63 20.04 15.66
CA THR A 15 11.22 21.37 15.81
C THR A 15 10.96 21.94 17.21
N PHE A 16 9.74 21.79 17.71
CA PHE A 16 9.39 22.13 19.09
C PHE A 16 10.23 21.34 20.09
N ALA A 17 10.36 20.01 19.93
CA ALA A 17 11.14 19.19 20.85
C ALA A 17 12.62 19.61 20.91
N VAL A 18 13.25 19.87 19.76
CA VAL A 18 14.64 20.35 19.68
C VAL A 18 14.78 21.73 20.32
N ALA A 19 13.83 22.63 20.09
CA ALA A 19 13.85 23.98 20.67
C ALA A 19 13.67 24.00 22.20
N ASN A 20 13.25 22.88 22.81
CA ASN A 20 13.01 22.76 24.25
C ASN A 20 13.92 21.71 24.91
N ASP A 21 15.03 21.33 24.27
CA ASP A 21 16.00 20.34 24.78
C ASP A 21 15.37 18.96 25.11
N LEU A 22 14.30 18.59 24.40
CA LEU A 22 13.60 17.31 24.55
C LEU A 22 14.17 16.27 23.57
N ASP A 23 15.47 15.97 23.67
CA ASP A 23 16.21 15.14 22.70
C ASP A 23 15.60 13.75 22.50
N ALA A 24 15.17 13.10 23.57
CA ALA A 24 14.53 11.78 23.49
C ALA A 24 13.19 11.82 22.74
N LEU A 25 12.44 12.93 22.87
CA LEU A 25 11.21 13.14 22.12
C LEU A 25 11.51 13.41 20.65
N ALA A 26 12.50 14.25 20.34
CA ALA A 26 12.92 14.53 18.98
C ALA A 26 13.37 13.25 18.24
N ALA A 27 14.16 12.40 18.90
CA ALA A 27 14.59 11.11 18.36
C ALA A 27 13.41 10.19 18.07
N LYS A 28 12.42 10.12 18.98
CA LYS A 28 11.22 9.30 18.76
C LYS A 28 10.34 9.85 17.63
N LEU A 29 10.30 11.17 17.46
CA LEU A 29 9.57 11.80 16.37
C LEU A 29 10.21 11.51 15.01
N ASP A 30 11.54 11.40 14.94
CA ASP A 30 12.25 10.94 13.73
C ASP A 30 11.84 9.52 13.32
N ASP A 31 11.85 8.57 14.25
CA ASP A 31 11.38 7.20 14.00
C ASP A 31 9.90 7.18 13.56
N THR A 32 9.07 8.00 14.22
CA THR A 32 7.64 8.10 13.92
C THR A 32 7.41 8.64 12.50
N GLN A 33 8.20 9.62 12.07
CA GLN A 33 8.13 10.18 10.72
C GLN A 33 8.50 9.15 9.65
N LEU A 34 9.54 8.32 9.89
CA LEU A 34 9.91 7.21 9.00
C LEU A 34 8.77 6.19 8.83
N VAL A 35 8.11 5.80 9.93
CA VAL A 35 6.97 4.88 9.87
C VAL A 35 5.81 5.51 9.10
N ALA A 36 5.47 6.77 9.38
CA ALA A 36 4.39 7.47 8.68
C ALA A 36 4.66 7.55 7.17
N GLN A 37 5.87 7.91 6.76
CA GLN A 37 6.27 7.94 5.34
C GLN A 37 6.14 6.57 4.68
N ALA A 38 6.59 5.50 5.34
CA ALA A 38 6.49 4.14 4.83
C ALA A 38 5.02 3.70 4.64
N GLU A 39 4.16 3.98 5.61
CA GLU A 39 2.75 3.63 5.54
C GLU A 39 1.99 4.43 4.48
N ILE A 40 2.24 5.74 4.40
CA ILE A 40 1.59 6.63 3.43
C ILE A 40 2.05 6.31 2.01
N GLY A 41 3.37 6.13 1.81
CA GLY A 41 3.92 5.72 0.52
C GLY A 41 3.45 4.34 0.06
N SER A 42 3.26 3.41 0.99
CA SER A 42 2.68 2.08 0.70
C SER A 42 1.20 2.17 0.29
N ARG A 43 0.41 3.02 0.96
CA ARG A 43 -1.00 3.27 0.63
C ARG A 43 -1.16 3.98 -0.71
N GLY A 44 -0.29 4.94 -1.02
CA GLY A 44 -0.25 5.59 -2.34
C GLY A 44 0.04 4.61 -3.48
N LYS A 45 0.82 3.56 -3.22
CA LYS A 45 1.16 2.50 -4.19
C LYS A 45 0.14 1.35 -4.29
N GLY A 46 -0.92 1.42 -3.48
CA GLY A 46 -1.98 0.40 -3.40
C GLY A 46 -3.24 0.74 -4.21
N ILE A 47 -3.39 2.00 -4.61
CA ILE A 47 -4.51 2.49 -5.43
C ILE A 47 -4.16 2.63 -6.92
N ASP A 48 -2.87 2.62 -7.29
CA ASP A 48 -2.38 2.56 -8.69
C ASP A 48 -1.93 1.16 -9.12
N ARG A 49 -1.92 0.16 -8.21
CA ARG A 49 -1.90 -1.25 -8.64
C ARG A 49 -3.29 -1.64 -9.14
N GLY A 50 -3.62 -1.11 -10.31
CA GLY A 50 -4.50 -1.77 -11.24
C GLY A 50 -4.02 -3.21 -11.38
N LEU A 51 -4.71 -4.11 -10.70
CA LEU A 51 -4.73 -5.53 -10.98
C LEU A 51 -5.42 -5.70 -12.34
N LEU A 52 -4.82 -5.16 -13.40
CA LEU A 52 -5.13 -5.48 -14.79
C LEU A 52 -4.38 -6.77 -15.14
N GLY A 53 -4.61 -7.80 -14.33
CA GLY A 53 -4.30 -9.18 -14.67
C GLY A 53 -5.50 -9.79 -15.39
N THR A 54 -5.83 -9.26 -16.56
CA THR A 54 -6.75 -9.92 -17.48
C THR A 54 -6.03 -11.11 -18.10
N SER A 55 -6.21 -12.29 -17.52
CA SER A 55 -6.12 -13.56 -18.25
C SER A 55 -7.34 -14.37 -17.81
N ALA A 56 -8.50 -14.08 -18.39
CA ALA A 56 -8.95 -14.69 -19.64
C ALA A 56 -9.05 -16.23 -19.54
N ALA A 57 -10.30 -16.68 -19.46
CA ALA A 57 -10.80 -17.95 -19.96
C ALA A 57 -10.32 -19.25 -19.28
N THR A 58 -10.89 -19.56 -18.11
CA THR A 58 -11.16 -20.97 -17.76
C THR A 58 -12.38 -21.45 -18.53
N GLY A 59 -12.21 -21.65 -19.84
CA GLY A 59 -13.20 -22.28 -20.71
C GLY A 59 -13.30 -23.78 -20.42
N ARG A 60 -14.02 -24.18 -19.38
CA ARG A 60 -14.41 -25.59 -19.19
C ARG A 60 -15.80 -25.81 -19.75
N ARG A 61 -15.86 -26.07 -21.07
CA ARG A 61 -17.00 -26.72 -21.72
C ARG A 61 -16.47 -27.84 -22.60
N ASP A 62 -16.07 -28.94 -21.97
CA ASP A 62 -15.95 -30.21 -22.69
C ASP A 62 -17.30 -30.92 -22.61
N ARG A 63 -18.13 -30.67 -23.62
CA ARG A 63 -19.33 -31.44 -23.95
C ARG A 63 -19.07 -31.99 -25.33
N THR A 64 -18.77 -33.28 -25.43
CA THR A 64 -19.48 -34.26 -26.28
C THR A 64 -18.73 -35.61 -26.27
N ILE A 65 -19.21 -36.59 -25.50
CA ILE A 65 -18.98 -38.00 -25.85
C ILE A 65 -20.28 -38.53 -26.44
N GLY A 66 -20.26 -38.75 -27.75
CA GLY A 66 -21.40 -39.22 -28.53
C GLY A 66 -21.04 -39.56 -29.98
N VAL A 67 -20.36 -40.68 -30.18
CA VAL A 67 -20.30 -41.50 -31.42
C VAL A 67 -19.86 -42.88 -30.91
N ARG A 68 -20.57 -44.01 -30.97
CA ARG A 68 -21.47 -44.70 -31.92
C ARG A 68 -20.95 -44.82 -33.35
N ARG A 69 -20.30 -45.97 -33.62
CA ARG A 69 -20.50 -46.94 -34.75
C ARG A 69 -19.54 -48.13 -34.53
N SER A 70 -20.01 -49.36 -34.35
CA SER A 70 -20.46 -50.35 -35.37
C SER A 70 -19.31 -51.08 -36.06
N SER A 71 -19.15 -52.38 -35.74
CA SER A 71 -19.12 -53.51 -36.68
C SER A 71 -19.15 -54.83 -35.92
#